data_AF-A0A955PCY5-F1
#
_entry.id   AF-A0A955PCY5-F1
#
_cell.length_a   1.000
_cell.length_b   1.000
_cell.length_c   1.000
_cell.angle_alpha   90.00
_cell.angle_beta   90.00
_cell.angle_gamma   90.00
#
_symmetry.space_group_name_H-M   'P 1'
#
loop_
_entity.id
_entity.type
_entity.pdbx_description
1 polymer ?
#
loop_
_entity_poly.entity_id
_entity_poly.type
_entity_poly.pdbx_seq_one_letter_code
_entity_poly.pdbx_strand_id
1 'polypeptide(L)'
;MSALAGAASLSAKAFAEEESGDQGLPKRQLGRTGEKVSILCLGGWHIGSVKDESEAIRIMHAAIDEGLTFFDNAWDYHEGGSEEIMGKGLAQDGKRDQVFLMTKNCNRDAKGTRQCLEDSLRRLKTDHLDLWQFHEINYDNDPDWIVDEGA
;
A
#
# COMPACT_ATOMS: atom_id res chain seq x y z
N MET A 1 27.92 -23.52 -39.43
CA MET A 1 27.76 -22.15 -38.92
C MET A 1 26.75 -22.21 -37.79
N SER A 2 27.12 -21.63 -36.66
CA SER A 2 26.44 -21.67 -35.36
C SER A 2 25.35 -20.60 -35.29
N ALA A 3 24.21 -20.91 -34.66
CA ALA A 3 23.40 -19.96 -33.89
C ALA A 3 22.21 -20.68 -33.22
N LEU A 4 22.29 -20.91 -31.91
CA LEU A 4 21.12 -21.05 -31.04
C LEU A 4 21.56 -20.77 -29.59
N ALA A 5 21.61 -19.49 -29.24
CA ALA A 5 21.73 -19.02 -27.86
C ALA A 5 20.91 -17.73 -27.76
N GLY A 6 19.70 -17.80 -27.23
CA GLY A 6 18.83 -16.62 -27.14
C GLY A 6 17.63 -16.71 -26.20
N ALA A 7 17.26 -17.88 -25.69
CA ALA A 7 16.04 -18.00 -24.88
C ALA A 7 16.26 -17.88 -23.36
N ALA A 8 17.49 -17.95 -22.86
CA ALA A 8 17.75 -18.07 -21.41
C ALA A 8 17.91 -16.72 -20.67
N SER A 9 18.11 -15.60 -21.36
CA SER A 9 18.51 -14.34 -20.70
C SER A 9 17.36 -13.44 -20.26
N LEU A 10 16.12 -13.69 -20.69
CA LEU A 10 14.97 -12.87 -20.33
C LEU A 10 14.34 -13.27 -18.98
N SER A 11 14.52 -14.52 -18.55
CA SER A 11 13.94 -14.99 -17.28
C SER A 11 14.80 -14.61 -16.07
N ALA A 12 16.14 -14.61 -16.18
CA ALA A 12 17.03 -14.41 -15.03
C ALA A 12 17.03 -12.97 -14.49
N LYS A 13 16.73 -11.97 -15.32
CA LYS A 13 16.64 -10.55 -14.88
C LYS A 13 15.31 -10.20 -14.23
N ALA A 14 14.22 -10.90 -14.57
CA ALA A 14 12.91 -10.65 -13.97
C ALA A 14 12.81 -11.13 -12.51
N PHE A 15 13.70 -12.05 -12.12
CA PHE A 15 13.86 -12.54 -10.74
C PHE A 15 15.12 -11.98 -10.05
N ALA A 16 15.85 -11.08 -10.70
CA ALA A 16 17.03 -10.47 -10.09
C ALA A 16 16.59 -9.41 -9.06
N GLU A 17 17.11 -9.59 -7.84
CA GLU A 17 16.83 -8.84 -6.60
C GLU A 17 15.65 -9.31 -5.74
N GLU A 18 15.34 -10.61 -5.71
CA GLU A 18 14.80 -11.17 -4.46
C GLU A 18 15.92 -11.19 -3.41
N GLU A 19 15.94 -10.19 -2.53
CA GLU A 19 16.65 -10.32 -1.27
C GLU A 19 15.87 -11.32 -0.41
N SER A 20 16.33 -12.57 -0.38
CA SER A 20 15.92 -13.51 0.66
C SER A 20 16.58 -13.07 1.96
N GLY A 21 15.91 -12.18 2.70
CA GLY A 21 16.29 -11.90 4.08
C GLY A 21 16.23 -13.18 4.89
N ASP A 22 17.27 -13.46 5.66
CA ASP A 22 17.48 -14.67 6.47
C ASP A 22 16.34 -14.95 7.49
N GLN A 23 15.37 -14.04 7.66
CA GLN A 23 14.20 -14.16 8.54
C GLN A 23 12.99 -13.29 8.06
N GLY A 24 12.45 -13.46 6.84
CA GLY A 24 11.22 -12.74 6.46
C GLY A 24 10.69 -12.95 5.05
N LEU A 25 9.49 -12.40 4.77
CA LEU A 25 8.88 -12.40 3.45
C LEU A 25 9.79 -11.72 2.39
N PRO A 26 9.98 -12.32 1.20
CA PRO A 26 10.75 -11.70 0.13
C PRO A 26 10.24 -10.29 -0.21
N LYS A 27 11.13 -9.41 -0.63
CA LYS A 27 10.79 -8.05 -1.08
C LYS A 27 11.11 -7.86 -2.56
N ARG A 28 10.39 -6.96 -3.22
CA ARG A 28 10.61 -6.57 -4.62
C ARG A 28 10.50 -5.07 -4.79
N GLN A 29 11.26 -4.52 -5.72
CA GLN A 29 11.18 -3.11 -6.06
C GLN A 29 9.78 -2.73 -6.60
N LEU A 30 9.22 -1.64 -6.10
CA LEU A 30 7.95 -1.09 -6.58
C LEU A 30 8.19 -0.30 -7.87
N GLY A 31 7.97 -0.93 -9.02
CA GLY A 31 8.14 -0.29 -10.33
C GLY A 31 9.57 0.22 -10.53
N ARG A 32 9.74 1.54 -10.68
CA ARG A 32 11.05 2.20 -10.85
C ARG A 32 11.38 3.17 -9.70
N THR A 33 10.68 3.09 -8.58
CA THR A 33 10.81 4.09 -7.50
C THR A 33 12.08 3.93 -6.69
N GLY A 34 12.61 2.70 -6.60
CA GLY A 34 13.74 2.37 -5.71
C GLY A 34 13.28 1.76 -4.38
N GLU A 35 12.00 1.93 -4.03
CA GLU A 35 11.40 1.37 -2.82
C GLU A 35 11.24 -0.15 -2.95
N LYS A 36 11.61 -0.89 -1.90
CA LYS A 36 11.43 -2.35 -1.83
C LYS A 36 10.31 -2.69 -0.84
N VAL A 37 9.23 -3.28 -1.34
CA VAL A 37 8.06 -3.70 -0.54
C VAL A 37 7.96 -5.22 -0.49
N SER A 38 7.33 -5.79 0.54
CA SER A 38 7.09 -7.24 0.59
C SER A 38 6.27 -7.72 -0.61
N ILE A 39 6.56 -8.92 -1.10
CA ILE A 39 5.85 -9.52 -2.24
C ILE A 39 4.35 -9.79 -1.95
N LEU A 40 3.98 -9.79 -0.66
CA LEU A 40 2.60 -9.81 -0.20
C LEU A 40 2.24 -8.44 0.39
N CYS A 41 0.99 -8.03 0.17
CA CYS A 41 0.40 -6.82 0.73
C CYS A 41 -0.76 -7.19 1.65
N LEU A 42 -0.88 -6.52 2.79
CA LEU A 42 -2.02 -6.67 3.69
C LEU A 42 -3.14 -5.72 3.27
N GLY A 43 -4.31 -6.26 2.92
CA GLY A 43 -5.44 -5.49 2.41
C GLY A 43 -6.33 -4.88 3.50
N GLY A 44 -6.45 -3.56 3.54
CA GLY A 44 -7.21 -2.80 4.55
C GLY A 44 -8.71 -3.12 4.59
N TRP A 45 -9.35 -3.40 3.44
CA TRP A 45 -10.76 -3.80 3.41
C TRP A 45 -11.03 -5.04 4.26
N HIS A 46 -10.13 -6.03 4.20
CA HIS A 46 -10.26 -7.28 4.96
C HIS A 46 -10.01 -7.05 6.44
N ILE A 47 -9.03 -6.20 6.79
CA ILE A 47 -8.76 -5.81 8.18
C ILE A 47 -9.97 -5.13 8.80
N GLY A 48 -10.60 -4.18 8.10
CA GLY A 48 -11.82 -3.52 8.58
C GLY A 48 -13.06 -4.44 8.63
N SER A 49 -13.03 -5.59 7.94
CA SER A 49 -14.11 -6.60 7.98
C SER A 49 -14.00 -7.56 9.17
N VAL A 50 -12.88 -7.55 9.91
CA VAL A 50 -12.72 -8.38 11.11
C VAL A 50 -13.60 -7.82 12.21
N LYS A 51 -14.52 -8.66 12.72
CA LYS A 51 -15.54 -8.24 13.69
C LYS A 51 -14.96 -7.68 15.00
N ASP A 52 -13.85 -8.25 15.46
CA ASP A 52 -13.15 -7.82 16.68
C ASP A 52 -11.93 -6.99 16.29
N GLU A 53 -11.93 -5.71 16.67
CA GLU A 53 -10.82 -4.79 16.41
C GLU A 53 -9.50 -5.29 17.00
N SER A 54 -9.53 -5.94 18.18
CA SER A 54 -8.31 -6.45 18.82
C SER A 54 -7.68 -7.59 18.01
N GLU A 55 -8.50 -8.43 17.38
CA GLU A 55 -8.05 -9.49 16.49
C GLU A 55 -7.51 -8.91 15.18
N ALA A 56 -8.14 -7.87 14.64
CA ALA A 56 -7.65 -7.15 13.46
C ALA A 56 -6.24 -6.59 13.70
N ILE A 57 -6.04 -5.96 14.87
CA ILE A 57 -4.73 -5.45 15.29
C ILE A 57 -3.71 -6.58 15.47
N ARG A 58 -4.11 -7.69 16.10
CA ARG A 58 -3.23 -8.86 16.29
C ARG A 58 -2.77 -9.44 14.94
N ILE A 59 -3.65 -9.51 13.95
CA ILE A 59 -3.30 -9.95 12.58
C ILE A 59 -2.28 -9.00 11.95
N MET A 60 -2.49 -7.68 12.04
CA MET A 60 -1.55 -6.69 11.51
C MET A 60 -0.16 -6.82 12.15
N HIS A 61 -0.11 -6.96 13.48
CA HIS A 61 1.15 -7.11 14.21
C HIS A 61 1.87 -8.40 13.84
N ALA A 62 1.16 -9.52 13.78
CA ALA A 62 1.73 -10.79 13.33
C ALA A 62 2.28 -10.72 11.90
N ALA A 63 1.58 -10.03 10.99
CA ALA A 63 2.07 -9.82 9.63
C ALA A 63 3.39 -9.04 9.62
N ILE A 64 3.49 -7.96 10.40
CA ILE A 64 4.72 -7.17 10.52
C ILE A 64 5.86 -8.00 11.12
N ASP A 65 5.58 -8.76 12.18
CA ASP A 65 6.56 -9.60 12.88
C ASP A 65 7.13 -10.70 11.97
N GLU A 66 6.35 -11.17 10.98
CA GLU A 66 6.76 -12.13 9.95
C GLU A 66 7.38 -11.45 8.69
N GLY A 67 7.64 -10.15 8.75
CA GLY A 67 8.33 -9.38 7.71
C GLY A 67 7.45 -8.85 6.58
N LEU A 68 6.12 -8.85 6.73
CA LEU A 68 5.22 -8.17 5.79
C LEU A 68 5.34 -6.66 6.01
N THR A 69 5.69 -5.94 4.95
CA THR A 69 5.98 -4.51 5.01
C THR A 69 5.10 -3.66 4.10
N PHE A 70 4.17 -4.25 3.33
CA PHE A 70 3.30 -3.48 2.43
C PHE A 70 1.85 -3.50 2.90
N PHE A 71 1.30 -2.33 3.23
CA PHE A 71 -0.05 -2.20 3.80
C PHE A 71 -0.91 -1.31 2.89
N ASP A 72 -2.08 -1.83 2.51
CA ASP A 72 -3.07 -1.18 1.65
C ASP A 72 -4.26 -0.65 2.44
N ASN A 73 -4.81 0.50 2.02
CA ASN A 73 -6.09 0.99 2.50
C ASN A 73 -6.81 1.84 1.42
N ALA A 74 -8.01 2.33 1.74
CA ALA A 74 -8.67 3.38 0.98
C ALA A 74 -9.51 4.26 1.92
N TRP A 75 -9.67 5.54 1.56
CA TRP A 75 -10.39 6.51 2.37
C TRP A 75 -11.85 6.11 2.67
N ASP A 76 -12.49 5.37 1.76
CA ASP A 76 -13.89 4.96 1.85
C ASP A 76 -14.13 3.57 2.47
N TYR A 77 -13.09 2.76 2.68
CA TYR A 77 -13.26 1.39 3.16
C TYR A 77 -13.91 1.37 4.54
N HIS A 78 -15.10 0.77 4.61
CA HIS A 78 -15.95 0.73 5.81
C HIS A 78 -16.22 2.13 6.39
N GLU A 79 -16.53 3.10 5.53
CA GLU A 79 -16.79 4.51 5.89
C GLU A 79 -15.61 5.17 6.63
N GLY A 80 -14.38 4.71 6.33
CA GLY A 80 -13.15 5.13 6.98
C GLY A 80 -12.74 4.29 8.19
N GLY A 81 -13.58 3.35 8.63
CA GLY A 81 -13.28 2.47 9.76
C GLY A 81 -12.03 1.61 9.57
N SER A 82 -11.70 1.26 8.31
CA SER A 82 -10.48 0.50 8.00
C SER A 82 -9.21 1.28 8.32
N GLU A 83 -9.19 2.58 7.99
CA GLU A 83 -8.07 3.47 8.31
C GLU A 83 -7.96 3.69 9.82
N GLU A 84 -9.10 3.79 10.53
CA GLU A 84 -9.10 3.94 11.99
C GLU A 84 -8.54 2.72 12.71
N ILE A 85 -8.95 1.51 12.31
CA ILE A 85 -8.43 0.25 12.87
C ILE A 85 -6.94 0.12 12.56
N MET A 86 -6.55 0.32 11.30
CA MET A 86 -5.15 0.23 10.88
C MET A 86 -4.27 1.25 11.61
N GLY A 87 -4.73 2.50 11.72
CA GLY A 87 -4.01 3.54 12.44
C GLY A 87 -3.81 3.23 13.91
N LYS A 88 -4.82 2.66 14.59
CA LYS A 88 -4.67 2.19 15.98
C LYS A 88 -3.59 1.10 16.11
N GLY A 89 -3.52 0.17 15.15
CA GLY A 89 -2.50 -0.88 15.13
C GLY A 89 -1.09 -0.35 14.87
N LEU A 90 -0.94 0.55 13.90
CA LEU A 90 0.36 1.09 13.49
C LEU A 90 0.95 2.11 14.48
N ALA A 91 0.10 2.81 15.25
CA ALA A 91 0.54 3.75 16.28
C ALA A 91 1.17 3.09 17.53
N GLN A 92 1.16 1.77 17.61
CA GLN A 92 1.73 1.00 18.72
C GLN A 92 3.16 0.57 18.39
N ASP A 93 4.02 0.51 19.41
CA ASP A 93 5.34 -0.17 19.39
C ASP A 93 6.23 0.09 18.17
N GLY A 94 6.16 1.30 17.60
CA GLY A 94 6.94 1.68 16.40
C GLY A 94 6.58 0.88 15.15
N LYS A 95 5.36 0.31 15.08
CA LYS A 95 4.91 -0.49 13.93
C LYS A 95 4.79 0.33 12.64
N ARG A 96 4.44 1.61 12.73
CA ARG A 96 4.37 2.53 11.57
C ARG A 96 5.67 2.59 10.78
N ASP A 97 6.82 2.61 11.44
CA ASP A 97 8.14 2.76 10.79
C ASP A 97 8.60 1.48 10.07
N GLN A 98 7.89 0.38 10.26
CA GLN A 98 8.20 -0.92 9.68
C GLN A 98 7.41 -1.20 8.40
N VAL A 99 6.44 -0.34 8.06
CA VAL A 99 5.52 -0.55 6.94
C VAL A 99 5.63 0.57 5.91
N PHE A 100 5.60 0.17 4.64
CA PHE A 100 5.23 1.00 3.51
C PHE A 100 3.71 1.04 3.45
N LEU A 101 3.13 2.17 3.85
CA LEU A 101 1.70 2.39 4.01
C LEU A 101 1.14 3.16 2.82
N MET A 102 0.13 2.58 2.16
CA MET A 102 -0.64 3.25 1.13
C MET A 102 -2.11 3.40 1.50
N THR A 103 -2.74 4.46 0.99
CA THR A 103 -4.20 4.60 0.94
C THR A 103 -4.62 5.21 -0.39
N LYS A 104 -5.93 5.30 -0.62
CA LYS A 104 -6.52 5.76 -1.88
C LYS A 104 -7.51 6.88 -1.62
N ASN A 105 -7.50 7.87 -2.50
CA ASN A 105 -8.45 8.97 -2.54
C ASN A 105 -9.60 8.66 -3.52
N CYS A 106 -10.81 9.06 -3.16
CA CYS A 106 -12.03 8.88 -3.98
C CYS A 106 -12.56 10.20 -4.57
N ASN A 107 -12.03 11.37 -4.18
CA ASN A 107 -12.42 12.67 -4.72
C ASN A 107 -11.60 13.08 -5.94
N ARG A 108 -12.11 14.00 -6.76
CA ARG A 108 -11.50 14.39 -8.04
C ARG A 108 -11.17 15.87 -8.19
N ASP A 109 -11.55 16.70 -7.22
CA ASP A 109 -11.16 18.10 -7.16
C ASP A 109 -10.18 18.36 -6.02
N ALA A 110 -9.37 19.42 -6.12
CA ALA A 110 -8.35 19.78 -5.12
C ALA A 110 -8.86 19.84 -3.68
N LYS A 111 -10.09 20.36 -3.48
CA LYS A 111 -10.64 20.55 -2.13
C LYS A 111 -11.01 19.20 -1.52
N GLY A 112 -11.72 18.36 -2.28
CA GLY A 112 -12.13 17.03 -1.86
C GLY A 112 -10.93 16.11 -1.65
N THR A 113 -9.96 16.13 -2.57
CA THR A 113 -8.72 15.35 -2.48
C THR A 113 -7.90 15.75 -1.27
N ARG A 114 -7.76 17.06 -1.01
CA ARG A 114 -7.11 17.56 0.22
C ARG A 114 -7.83 17.09 1.48
N GLN A 115 -9.15 17.15 1.51
CA GLN A 115 -9.93 16.67 2.65
C GLN A 115 -9.72 15.16 2.86
N CYS A 116 -9.72 14.36 1.79
CA CYS A 116 -9.43 12.93 1.87
C CYS A 116 -8.04 12.68 2.48
N LEU A 117 -7.02 13.41 2.06
CA LEU A 117 -5.68 13.29 2.64
C LEU A 117 -5.67 13.60 4.15
N GLU A 118 -6.25 14.74 4.54
CA GLU A 118 -6.28 15.19 5.94
C GLU A 118 -7.04 14.19 6.83
N ASP A 119 -8.16 13.64 6.33
CA ASP A 119 -8.93 12.60 7.03
C ASP A 119 -8.15 11.28 7.13
N SER A 120 -7.53 10.82 6.04
CA SER A 120 -6.73 9.60 6.03
C SER A 120 -5.56 9.68 7.01
N LEU A 121 -4.77 10.76 6.97
CA LEU A 121 -3.64 10.96 7.89
C LEU A 121 -4.09 10.96 9.36
N ARG A 122 -5.21 11.64 9.65
CA ARG A 122 -5.81 11.67 11.00
C ARG A 122 -6.26 10.28 11.47
N ARG A 123 -6.94 9.52 10.61
CA ARG A 123 -7.44 8.16 10.94
C ARG A 123 -6.31 7.15 11.08
N LEU A 124 -5.33 7.18 10.17
CA LEU A 124 -4.13 6.34 10.17
C LEU A 124 -3.11 6.74 11.25
N LYS A 125 -3.33 7.86 11.94
CA LYS A 125 -2.47 8.36 13.04
C LYS A 125 -1.01 8.54 12.62
N THR A 126 -0.80 9.09 11.43
CA THR A 126 0.52 9.35 10.85
C THR A 126 0.52 10.71 10.14
N ASP A 127 1.69 11.29 9.96
CA ASP A 127 1.88 12.58 9.27
C ASP A 127 2.25 12.40 7.79
N HIS A 128 2.46 11.17 7.33
CA HIS A 128 2.82 10.87 5.95
C HIS A 128 2.27 9.52 5.46
N LEU A 129 2.10 9.43 4.14
CA LEU A 129 1.82 8.21 3.40
C LEU A 129 3.03 7.90 2.51
N ASP A 130 3.35 6.62 2.36
CA ASP A 130 4.44 6.19 1.48
C ASP A 130 3.99 6.13 0.01
N LEU A 131 2.70 5.88 -0.21
CA LEU A 131 2.05 5.96 -1.50
C LEU A 131 0.59 6.42 -1.33
N TRP A 132 0.17 7.32 -2.21
CA TRP A 132 -1.22 7.77 -2.28
C TRP A 132 -1.68 7.75 -3.74
N GLN A 133 -2.87 7.20 -3.98
CA GLN A 133 -3.39 6.95 -5.32
C GLN A 133 -4.83 7.45 -5.46
N PHE A 134 -5.25 7.74 -6.69
CA PHE A 134 -6.68 7.75 -7.02
C PHE A 134 -7.16 6.30 -7.02
N HIS A 135 -8.26 6.04 -6.30
CA HIS A 135 -8.77 4.68 -6.09
C HIS A 135 -9.10 3.98 -7.41
N GLU A 136 -9.67 4.73 -8.33
CA GLU A 136 -10.17 4.23 -9.61
C GLU A 136 -10.22 5.34 -10.64
N ILE A 137 -10.16 4.95 -11.91
CA ILE A 137 -10.41 5.77 -13.10
C ILE A 137 -11.57 5.06 -13.82
N ASN A 138 -12.78 5.58 -13.65
CA ASN A 138 -14.04 4.98 -14.07
C ASN A 138 -14.62 5.62 -15.33
N TYR A 139 -14.34 6.90 -15.56
CA TYR A 139 -14.89 7.66 -16.68
C TYR A 139 -13.80 8.14 -17.63
N ASP A 140 -14.12 8.25 -18.92
CA ASP A 140 -13.16 8.69 -19.94
C ASP A 140 -12.58 10.10 -19.65
N ASN A 141 -13.36 10.96 -18.98
CA ASN A 141 -12.96 12.31 -18.60
C ASN A 141 -12.28 12.41 -17.22
N ASP A 142 -12.08 11.29 -16.53
CA ASP A 142 -11.41 11.27 -15.23
C ASP A 142 -9.97 11.81 -15.25
N PRO A 143 -9.14 11.50 -16.28
CA PRO A 143 -7.80 12.08 -16.38
C PRO A 143 -7.84 13.60 -16.51
N ASP A 144 -8.80 14.15 -17.25
CA ASP A 144 -8.93 15.60 -17.44
C ASP A 144 -9.25 16.29 -16.10
N TRP A 145 -10.16 15.73 -15.30
CA TRP A 145 -10.46 16.26 -13.96
C TRP A 145 -9.27 16.17 -13.00
N ILE A 146 -8.55 15.04 -12.98
CA ILE A 146 -7.44 14.83 -12.05
C ILE A 146 -6.24 15.71 -12.42
N VAL A 147 -5.91 15.78 -13.71
CA VAL A 147 -4.68 16.41 -14.19
C VAL A 147 -4.88 17.88 -14.52
N ASP A 148 -5.96 18.24 -15.22
CA ASP A 148 -6.14 19.61 -15.73
C ASP A 148 -6.82 20.53 -14.72
N GLU A 149 -7.83 20.05 -14.00
CA GLU A 149 -8.52 20.85 -12.97
C GLU A 149 -7.74 20.90 -11.65
N GLY A 150 -6.81 19.96 -11.45
CA GLY A 150 -5.95 19.87 -10.29
C GLY A 150 -6.66 19.24 -9.10
N ALA A 151 -6.24 18.02 -8.78
CA ALA A 151 -6.58 17.31 -7.55
C ALA A 151 -5.43 17.38 -6.53
#